data_AF-A0A5C5USQ7-F1
#
_entry.id   AF-A0A5C5USQ7-F1
#
_cell.length_a   1.000
_cell.length_b   1.000
_cell.length_c   1.000
_cell.angle_alpha   90.00
_cell.angle_beta   90.00
_cell.angle_gamma   90.00
#
_symmetry.space_group_name_H-M   'P 1'
#
loop_
_entity.id
_entity.type
_entity.pdbx_description
1 polymer ?
#
loop_
_entity_poly.entity_id
_entity_poly.type
_entity_poly.pdbx_seq_one_letter_code
_entity_poly.pdbx_strand_id
1 'polypeptide(L)'
;MALRPPHIVNVKREVDGAIRGYVVARNSQLTVVREFDGFAPAGFVALPSSTVADLTINEAWTRMIASEGHAELATIAPSFATNDMRSALKSIHRLNVNVKIECE
;
A
#
# COMPACT_ATOMS: atom_id res chain seq x y z
N MET A 1 -4.04 -0.64 23.56
CA MET A 1 -2.87 -0.90 22.69
C MET A 1 -2.83 0.19 21.64
N ALA A 2 -1.79 1.02 21.60
CA ALA A 2 -1.63 1.99 20.54
C ALA A 2 -1.32 1.24 19.24
N LEU A 3 -2.25 1.26 18.29
CA LEU A 3 -1.99 0.80 16.92
C LEU A 3 -0.82 1.63 16.40
N ARG A 4 0.33 0.99 16.15
CA ARG A 4 1.44 1.68 15.48
C ARG A 4 0.91 2.21 14.16
N PRO A 5 1.17 3.48 13.82
CA PRO A 5 0.69 4.02 12.58
C PRO A 5 1.22 3.15 11.42
N PRO A 6 0.37 2.89 10.42
CA PRO A 6 0.76 2.16 9.23
C PRO A 6 1.94 2.88 8.56
N HIS A 7 2.99 2.14 8.21
CA HIS A 7 4.15 2.73 7.54
C HIS A 7 3.83 2.96 6.06
N ILE A 8 3.96 4.20 5.59
CA ILE A 8 3.97 4.47 4.16
C ILE A 8 5.27 3.94 3.58
N VAL A 9 5.19 3.25 2.45
CA VAL A 9 6.37 2.83 1.70
C VAL A 9 6.46 3.53 0.35
N ASN A 10 7.69 3.78 -0.09
CA ASN A 10 7.99 4.02 -1.50
C ASN A 10 8.33 2.66 -2.12
N VAL A 11 7.57 2.29 -3.14
CA VAL A 11 7.75 1.09 -3.95
C VAL A 11 8.52 1.49 -5.19
N LYS A 12 9.80 1.16 -5.24
CA LYS A 12 10.63 1.41 -6.41
C LYS A 12 10.38 0.32 -7.43
N ARG A 13 10.00 0.70 -8.65
CA ARG A 13 9.87 -0.20 -9.79
C ARG A 13 11.10 -0.12 -10.68
N GLU A 14 11.38 -1.18 -11.42
CA GLU A 14 12.50 -1.18 -12.37
C GLU A 14 12.24 -0.30 -13.60
N VAL A 15 10.97 -0.23 -14.06
CA VAL A 15 10.63 0.38 -15.36
C VAL A 15 9.80 1.66 -15.24
N ASP A 16 8.79 1.70 -14.37
CA ASP A 16 7.75 2.75 -14.41
C ASP A 16 7.82 3.78 -13.26
N GLY A 17 8.96 3.92 -12.59
CA GLY A 17 9.11 4.89 -11.48
C GLY A 17 8.50 4.42 -10.16
N ALA A 18 8.44 5.29 -9.14
CA ALA A 18 8.08 4.90 -7.78
C ALA A 18 6.59 5.12 -7.46
N ILE A 19 5.96 4.13 -6.82
CA ILE A 19 4.61 4.25 -6.25
C ILE A 19 4.75 4.55 -4.75
N ARG A 20 3.87 5.37 -4.18
CA ARG A 20 3.81 5.59 -2.73
C ARG A 20 2.49 5.05 -2.19
N GLY A 21 2.56 4.30 -1.08
CA GLY A 21 1.37 3.65 -0.56
C GLY A 21 1.58 2.81 0.68
N TYR A 22 0.52 2.13 1.10
CA TYR A 22 0.61 1.04 2.08
C TYR A 22 0.71 -0.30 1.37
N VAL A 23 1.67 -1.15 1.74
CA VAL A 23 1.68 -2.54 1.31
C VAL A 23 0.63 -3.30 2.09
N VAL A 24 -0.33 -3.87 1.37
CA VAL A 24 -1.53 -4.53 1.93
C VAL A 24 -1.32 -6.04 1.99
N ALA A 25 -0.69 -6.59 0.96
CA ALA A 25 -0.23 -7.97 0.95
C ALA A 25 0.96 -8.12 0.01
N ARG A 26 1.79 -9.11 0.28
CA ARG A 26 2.90 -9.50 -0.60
C ARG A 26 3.12 -11.00 -0.53
N ASN A 27 3.36 -11.63 -1.67
CA ASN A 27 3.92 -12.97 -1.74
C ASN A 27 4.99 -13.03 -2.84
N SER A 28 5.46 -14.23 -3.17
CA SER A 28 6.48 -14.42 -4.21
C SER A 28 6.04 -14.02 -5.62
N GLN A 29 4.73 -13.86 -5.86
CA GLN A 29 4.16 -13.58 -7.18
C GLN A 29 3.63 -12.15 -7.30
N LEU A 30 3.06 -11.60 -6.24
CA LEU A 30 2.29 -10.36 -6.28
C LEU A 30 2.54 -9.51 -5.04
N THR A 31 2.64 -8.20 -5.26
CA THR A 31 2.64 -7.16 -4.23
C THR A 31 1.43 -6.26 -4.45
N VAL A 32 0.59 -6.12 -3.44
CA VAL A 32 -0.61 -5.28 -3.48
C VAL A 32 -0.40 -4.05 -2.62
N VAL A 33 -0.58 -2.89 -3.22
CA VAL A 33 -0.33 -1.58 -2.64
C VAL A 33 -1.62 -0.76 -2.66
N ARG A 34 -1.97 -0.14 -1.54
CA ARG A 34 -2.95 0.95 -1.51
C ARG A 34 -2.20 2.24 -1.85
N GLU A 35 -2.36 2.71 -3.07
CA GLU A 35 -1.65 3.88 -3.59
C GLU A 35 -2.25 5.19 -3.07
N PHE A 36 -1.38 6.18 -2.88
CA PHE A 36 -1.75 7.56 -2.54
C PHE A 36 -1.34 8.53 -3.65
N ASP A 37 -2.27 9.42 -4.00
CA ASP A 37 -2.00 10.64 -4.75
C ASP A 37 -2.03 11.81 -3.76
N GLY A 38 -0.85 12.34 -3.43
CA GLY A 38 -0.70 13.24 -2.28
C GLY A 38 -1.19 12.60 -0.99
N PHE A 39 -2.23 13.20 -0.39
CA PHE A 39 -2.89 12.72 0.84
C PHE A 39 -4.23 12.02 0.57
N ALA A 40 -4.59 11.74 -0.69
CA ALA A 40 -5.83 11.06 -1.02
C ALA A 40 -5.55 9.61 -1.44
N PRO A 41 -6.35 8.63 -0.99
CA PRO A 41 -6.26 7.27 -1.52
C PRO A 41 -6.66 7.26 -2.99
N ALA A 42 -5.71 6.90 -3.87
CA ALA A 42 -5.95 6.84 -5.32
C ALA A 42 -6.61 5.51 -5.74
N GLY A 43 -6.28 4.42 -5.06
CA GLY A 43 -6.77 3.09 -5.41
C GLY A 43 -5.91 1.96 -4.88
N PHE A 44 -6.14 0.76 -5.41
CA PHE A 44 -5.24 -0.38 -5.19
C PHE A 44 -4.46 -0.67 -6.47
N VAL A 45 -3.18 -0.97 -6.33
CA VAL A 45 -2.31 -1.44 -7.41
C VAL A 45 -1.79 -2.82 -7.04
N ALA A 46 -1.97 -3.78 -7.94
CA ALA A 46 -1.42 -5.12 -7.85
C ALA A 46 -0.25 -5.22 -8.85
N LEU A 47 0.95 -5.43 -8.32
CA LEU A 47 2.21 -5.47 -9.06
C LEU A 47 2.76 -6.90 -9.04
N PRO A 48 3.34 -7.42 -10.14
CA PRO A 48 4.16 -8.62 -10.07
C PRO A 48 5.33 -8.39 -9.11
N SER A 49 5.60 -9.33 -8.21
CA SER A 49 6.69 -9.15 -7.22
C SER A 49 8.08 -9.05 -7.86
N SER A 50 8.23 -9.51 -9.11
CA SER A 50 9.42 -9.38 -9.95
C SER A 50 9.70 -7.94 -10.38
N THR A 51 8.68 -7.08 -10.52
CA THR A 51 8.85 -5.69 -10.98
C THR A 51 9.15 -4.71 -9.83
N VAL A 52 9.08 -5.20 -8.58
CA VAL A 52 9.37 -4.44 -7.36
C VAL A 52 10.86 -4.55 -7.04
N ALA A 53 11.62 -3.52 -7.37
CA ALA A 53 13.06 -3.45 -7.12
C ALA A 53 13.37 -3.23 -5.63
N ASP A 54 12.61 -2.35 -4.96
CA ASP A 54 12.85 -2.01 -3.55
C ASP A 54 11.58 -1.51 -2.85
N LEU A 55 11.52 -1.72 -1.53
CA LEU A 55 10.45 -1.26 -0.63
C LEU A 55 11.07 -0.53 0.55
N THR A 56 10.99 0.80 0.54
CA THR A 56 11.57 1.65 1.59
C THR A 56 10.48 2.35 2.39
N ILE A 57 10.57 2.30 3.72
CA ILE A 57 9.67 3.07 4.58
C ILE A 57 9.93 4.56 4.37
N ASN A 58 8.87 5.29 4.05
CA ASN A 58 8.89 6.74 3.97
C ASN A 58 8.55 7.33 5.35
N GLU A 59 9.57 7.47 6.19
CA GLU A 59 9.42 7.97 7.56
C GLU A 59 8.88 9.40 7.63
N ALA A 60 9.24 10.24 6.66
CA ALA A 60 8.76 11.62 6.60
C ALA A 60 7.24 11.65 6.40
N TRP A 61 6.74 10.89 5.43
CA TRP A 61 5.30 10.76 5.18
C TRP A 61 4.55 10.08 6.33
N THR A 62 5.13 9.02 6.89
CA THR A 62 4.55 8.31 8.04
C THR A 62 4.38 9.25 9.23
N ARG A 63 5.39 10.09 9.50
CA ARG A 63 5.32 11.12 10.55
C ARG A 63 4.31 12.21 10.22
N MET A 64 4.28 12.69 8.98
CA MET A 64 3.37 13.73 8.52
C MET A 64 1.89 13.31 8.67
N ILE A 65 1.54 12.08 8.29
CA ILE A 65 0.18 11.54 8.51
C ILE A 65 -0.14 11.42 10.00
N ALA A 66 0.82 10.98 10.81
CA ALA A 66 0.63 10.85 12.25
C ALA A 66 0.47 12.21 12.95
N SER A 67 1.17 13.26 12.49
CA SER A 67 1.15 14.59 13.10
C SER A 67 0.00 15.49 12.64
N GLU A 68 -0.39 15.40 11.36
CA GLU A 68 -1.40 16.30 10.78
C GLU A 68 -2.83 15.80 10.99
N GLY A 69 -3.02 14.67 11.67
CA GLY A 69 -4.36 14.20 11.99
C GLY A 69 -5.19 13.79 10.78
N HIS A 70 -4.53 13.34 9.70
CA HIS A 70 -5.16 12.63 8.57
C HIS A 70 -5.62 11.24 9.03
N ALA A 71 -6.45 11.20 10.08
CA ALA A 71 -6.94 10.00 10.75
C ALA A 71 -7.69 9.11 9.77
N GLU A 72 -8.34 9.71 8.77
CA GLU A 72 -8.98 9.00 7.67
C GLU A 72 -7.98 8.08 6.95
N LEU A 73 -6.80 8.59 6.57
CA LEU A 73 -5.73 7.78 5.94
C LEU A 73 -5.20 6.68 6.84
N ALA A 74 -5.13 6.91 8.14
CA ALA A 74 -4.75 5.88 9.12
C ALA A 74 -5.87 4.84 9.32
N THR A 75 -7.14 5.20 9.16
CA THR A 75 -8.29 4.27 9.25
C THR A 75 -8.50 3.42 8.00
N ILE A 76 -8.17 3.92 6.80
CA ILE A 76 -8.17 3.11 5.56
C ILE A 76 -6.88 2.34 5.34
N ALA A 77 -5.86 2.56 6.17
CA ALA A 77 -4.70 1.71 6.13
C ALA A 77 -5.10 0.30 6.61
N PRO A 78 -4.93 -0.73 5.77
CA PRO A 78 -5.22 -2.08 6.19
C PRO A 78 -4.29 -2.42 7.35
N SER A 79 -4.86 -3.01 8.40
CA SER A 79 -4.15 -3.27 9.67
C SER A 79 -2.93 -4.19 9.52
N PHE A 80 -2.69 -4.79 8.35
CA PHE A 80 -1.58 -5.71 8.15
C PHE A 80 -1.08 -5.73 6.71
N ALA A 81 0.24 -5.60 6.53
CA ALA A 81 0.97 -6.24 5.44
C ALA A 81 1.07 -7.74 5.78
N THR A 82 0.15 -8.57 5.31
CA THR A 82 0.22 -10.02 5.52
C THR A 82 0.82 -10.73 4.31
N ASN A 83 1.40 -11.91 4.53
CA ASN A 83 1.65 -12.86 3.45
C ASN A 83 0.34 -13.52 2.95
N ASP A 84 -0.80 -13.26 3.60
CA ASP A 84 -2.09 -13.83 3.27
C ASP A 84 -2.85 -12.97 2.23
N MET A 85 -2.49 -13.21 0.97
CA MET A 85 -3.09 -12.56 -0.19
C MET A 85 -4.62 -12.72 -0.25
N ARG A 86 -5.17 -13.84 0.26
CA ARG A 86 -6.61 -14.11 0.22
C ARG A 86 -7.39 -13.09 1.07
N SER A 87 -6.88 -12.77 2.25
CA SER A 87 -7.49 -11.79 3.14
C SER A 87 -7.45 -10.36 2.58
N ALA A 88 -6.36 -10.01 1.90
CA ALA A 88 -6.24 -8.73 1.20
C ALA A 88 -7.23 -8.62 0.04
N LEU A 89 -7.30 -9.62 -0.84
CA LEU A 89 -8.23 -9.64 -1.97
C LEU A 89 -9.69 -9.61 -1.52
N LYS A 90 -10.03 -10.31 -0.44
CA LYS A 90 -11.39 -10.27 0.15
C LYS A 90 -11.76 -8.88 0.67
N SER A 91 -10.81 -8.17 1.26
CA SER A 91 -11.02 -6.80 1.75
C SER A 91 -11.23 -5.83 0.58
N ILE A 92 -10.42 -5.94 -0.47
CA ILE A 92 -10.57 -5.14 -1.69
C ILE A 92 -11.93 -5.37 -2.34
N HIS A 93 -12.35 -6.64 -2.48
CA HIS A 93 -13.65 -6.99 -3.03
C HIS A 93 -14.82 -6.38 -2.22
N ARG A 94 -14.75 -6.45 -0.88
CA ARG A 94 -15.77 -5.85 0.00
C ARG A 94 -15.85 -4.33 -0.10
N LEU A 95 -14.73 -3.68 -0.34
CA LEU A 95 -14.68 -2.22 -0.52
C LEU A 95 -15.23 -1.78 -1.88
N ASN A 96 -15.45 -2.71 -2.83
CA ASN A 96 -15.94 -2.45 -4.18
C ASN A 96 -15.17 -1.32 -4.89
N VAL A 97 -13.84 -1.40 -4.81
CA VAL A 97 -12.92 -0.40 -5.34
C VAL A 97 -12.16 -0.94 -6.54
N ASN A 98 -11.82 -0.04 -7.47
CA ASN A 98 -11.02 -0.39 -8.63
C ASN A 98 -9.60 -0.81 -8.21
N VAL A 99 -9.12 -1.88 -8.86
CA VAL A 99 -7.74 -2.37 -8.72
C VAL A 99 -7.07 -2.25 -10.07
N LYS A 100 -5.96 -1.54 -10.13
CA LYS A 100 -5.07 -1.56 -11.29
C LYS A 100 -4.19 -2.80 -11.19
N ILE A 101 -4.26 -3.69 -12.18
CA ILE A 101 -3.39 -4.86 -12.29
C ILE A 101 -2.32 -4.53 -13.32
N GLU A 102 -1.05 -4.57 -12.91
CA GLU A 102 0.08 -4.46 -13.84
C GLU A 102 0.56 -5.88 -14.20
N CYS A 103 0.89 -6.08 -15.47
CA CYS A 103 1.40 -7.35 -16.01
C CYS A 103 2.80 -7.11 -16.59
N GLU A 104 3.61 -8.18 -16.62
CA GLU A 104 4.95 -8.19 -17.26
C GLU A 104 4.88 -8.02 -18.78
#